data_AF-A0A5J5HUI6-F1
#
_entry.id   AF-A0A5J5HUI6-F1
#
_cell.length_a   1.000
_cell.length_b   1.000
_cell.length_c   1.000
_cell.angle_alpha   90.00
_cell.angle_beta   90.00
_cell.angle_gamma   90.00
#
_symmetry.space_group_name_H-M   'P 1'
#
loop_
_entity.id
_entity.type
_entity.pdbx_description
1 polymer ?
#
loop_
_entity_poly.entity_id
_entity_poly.type
_entity_poly.pdbx_seq_one_letter_code
_entity_poly.pdbx_strand_id
1 'polypeptide(L)' 'MKRTCNQCQTEMITDCKVTVEGDLSGIKISQKGTGLFNSVSAKAKGSVCPNCGFVALYIDEYEKFNK' A
#
# COMPACT_ATOMS: atom_id res chain seq x y z
N MET A 1 -6.83 6.24 8.49
CA MET A 1 -8.13 5.62 8.14
C MET A 1 -8.24 4.30 8.86
N LYS A 2 -9.34 4.02 9.58
CA LYS A 2 -9.53 2.69 10.18
C LYS A 2 -9.68 1.65 9.08
N ARG A 3 -8.96 0.53 9.19
CA ARG A 3 -9.04 -0.58 8.23
C ARG A 3 -9.55 -1.82 8.95
N THR A 4 -10.49 -2.52 8.33
CA THR A 4 -11.04 -3.77 8.85
C THR A 4 -10.50 -4.94 8.04
N CYS A 5 -10.01 -5.97 8.72
CA CYS A 5 -9.48 -7.16 8.07
C CYS A 5 -10.60 -7.90 7.31
N ASN A 6 -10.40 -8.13 6.02
CA ASN A 6 -11.38 -8.84 5.19
C ASN A 6 -11.53 -10.34 5.53
N GLN A 7 -10.59 -10.93 6.27
CA GLN A 7 -10.63 -12.34 6.67
C GLN A 7 -11.39 -12.58 7.97
N CYS A 8 -11.20 -11.73 8.98
CA CYS A 8 -11.74 -11.96 10.33
C CYS A 8 -12.43 -10.74 10.96
N GLN A 9 -12.60 -9.65 10.21
CA GLN A 9 -13.31 -8.43 10.62
C GLN A 9 -12.68 -7.65 11.80
N THR A 10 -11.46 -8.01 12.23
CA THR A 10 -10.71 -7.25 13.25
C THR A 10 -10.16 -5.93 12.69
N GLU A 11 -10.18 -4.86 13.49
CA GLU A 11 -9.49 -3.60 13.16
C GLU A 11 -7.98 -3.86 12.98
N MET A 12 -7.42 -3.38 11.88
CA MET A 12 -6.03 -3.61 11.49
C MET A 12 -5.12 -2.50 11.99
N ILE A 13 -3.87 -2.87 12.29
CA ILE A 13 -2.79 -1.90 12.53
C ILE A 13 -2.41 -1.32 11.18
N THR A 14 -2.49 0.01 11.03
CA THR A 14 -2.18 0.73 9.78
C THR A 14 -0.81 1.38 9.81
N ASP A 15 -0.40 1.95 8.68
CA ASP A 15 0.83 2.73 8.51
C ASP A 15 2.11 1.95 8.80
N CYS A 16 2.07 0.63 8.64
CA CYS A 16 3.26 -0.21 8.71
C CYS A 16 4.19 0.10 7.52
N LYS A 17 5.48 0.29 7.81
CA LYS A 17 6.51 0.42 6.78
C LYS A 17 6.71 -0.93 6.09
N VAL A 18 6.75 -0.93 4.75
CA VAL A 18 7.01 -2.12 3.94
C VAL A 18 8.36 -1.96 3.26
N THR A 19 9.28 -2.87 3.54
CA THR A 19 10.63 -2.93 2.98
C THR A 19 10.91 -4.31 2.43
N VAL A 20 11.79 -4.38 1.44
CA VAL A 20 12.39 -5.65 1.03
C VAL A 20 13.54 -5.94 2.00
N GLU A 21 13.75 -7.20 2.37
CA GLU A 21 14.84 -7.54 3.28
C GLU A 21 16.19 -7.12 2.67
N GLY A 22 17.03 -6.43 3.46
CA GLY A 22 18.28 -5.84 2.98
C GLY A 22 18.12 -4.54 2.18
N ASP A 23 16.90 -4.05 1.93
CA ASP A 23 16.64 -2.80 1.21
C ASP A 23 15.61 -1.90 1.93
N LEU A 24 16.06 -0.70 2.29
CA LEU A 24 15.24 0.30 2.98
C LEU A 24 14.34 1.13 2.06
N SER A 25 14.46 0.96 0.73
CA SER A 25 13.77 1.76 -0.29
C SER A 25 12.26 1.53 -0.31
N GLY A 26 11.83 0.33 0.09
CA GLY A 26 10.41 -0.06 0.10
C GLY A 26 9.86 -0.45 -1.27
N ILE A 27 8.56 -0.72 -1.32
CA ILE A 27 7.86 -1.11 -2.56
C ILE A 27 7.24 0.16 -3.19
N LYS A 28 7.56 0.43 -4.46
CA LYS A 28 6.96 1.53 -5.23
C LYS A 28 5.95 0.99 -6.23
N ILE A 29 4.74 1.53 -6.23
CA ILE A 29 3.70 1.25 -7.22
C ILE A 29 3.75 2.35 -8.28
N SER A 30 3.66 2.00 -9.56
CA SER A 30 3.69 2.96 -10.67
C SER A 30 2.70 2.59 -11.77
N GLN A 31 2.05 3.61 -12.36
CA GLN A 31 1.17 3.46 -13.51
C GLN A 31 1.68 4.35 -14.66
N LYS A 32 1.79 3.78 -15.86
CA LYS A 32 2.11 4.56 -17.07
C LYS A 32 0.86 5.30 -17.54
N GLY A 33 0.95 6.62 -17.70
CA GLY A 33 -0.07 7.41 -18.38
C GLY A 33 0.14 7.51 -19.89
N THR A 34 -0.74 8.25 -20.55
CA THR A 34 -0.65 8.56 -21.99
C THR A 34 0.31 9.74 -22.22
N GLY A 35 1.51 9.47 -22.72
CA GLY A 35 2.54 10.49 -23.01
C GLY A 35 3.85 10.27 -22.26
N LEU A 36 4.91 10.97 -22.67
CA LEU A 36 6.29 10.71 -22.23
C LEU A 36 6.55 11.06 -20.75
N PHE A 37 5.69 11.88 -20.12
CA PHE A 37 5.87 12.38 -18.74
C PHE A 37 4.68 12.13 -17.80
N ASN A 38 3.65 11.39 -18.24
CA ASN A 38 2.41 11.22 -17.48
C ASN A 38 2.40 9.98 -16.56
N SER A 39 3.56 9.54 -16.07
CA SER A 39 3.62 8.42 -15.12
C SER A 39 3.34 8.88 -13.69
N VAL A 40 2.48 8.17 -12.98
CA VAL A 40 2.26 8.38 -11.55
C VAL A 40 2.90 7.25 -10.76
N SER A 41 3.42 7.57 -9.56
CA SER A 41 3.96 6.56 -8.65
C SER A 41 3.76 6.96 -7.19
N ALA A 42 3.64 5.96 -6.33
CA ALA A 42 3.51 6.13 -4.88
C ALA A 42 4.21 4.98 -4.14
N LYS A 43 4.61 5.22 -2.89
CA LYS A 43 5.20 4.19 -2.03
C LYS A 43 4.11 3.41 -1.32
N ALA A 44 4.20 2.09 -1.34
CA ALA A 44 3.26 1.23 -0.64
C ALA A 44 3.48 1.29 0.88
N LYS A 45 2.37 1.29 1.61
CA LYS A 45 2.26 1.06 3.05
C LYS A 45 1.58 -0.29 3.29
N GLY A 46 1.76 -0.82 4.49
CA GLY A 46 1.14 -2.05 4.95
C GLY A 46 0.12 -1.80 6.05
N SER A 47 -0.88 -2.66 6.11
CA SER A 47 -1.69 -2.86 7.32
C SER A 47 -1.68 -4.33 7.68
N VAL A 48 -1.52 -4.64 8.97
CA VAL A 48 -1.45 -6.01 9.49
C VAL A 48 -2.62 -6.26 10.41
N CYS A 49 -3.32 -7.37 10.19
CA CYS A 49 -4.35 -7.83 11.12
C CYS A 49 -3.68 -8.49 12.35
N PRO A 50 -3.91 -7.97 13.56
CA PRO A 50 -3.29 -8.54 14.76
C PRO A 50 -3.90 -9.87 15.18
N ASN A 51 -5.07 -10.25 14.63
CA ASN A 51 -5.77 -11.48 14.98
C ASN A 51 -5.42 -12.66 14.09
N CYS A 52 -5.35 -12.48 12.76
CA CYS A 52 -5.11 -13.57 11.83
C CYS A 52 -3.86 -13.43 10.94
N GLY A 53 -3.09 -12.35 11.11
CA GLY A 53 -1.85 -12.13 10.35
C GLY A 53 -2.03 -11.69 8.90
N PHE A 54 -3.27 -11.48 8.42
CA PHE A 54 -3.51 -10.96 7.07
C PHE A 54 -2.83 -9.60 6.88
N VAL A 55 -2.09 -9.46 5.77
CA VAL A 55 -1.39 -8.23 5.39
C VAL A 55 -2.07 -7.64 4.15
N ALA A 56 -2.42 -6.37 4.21
CA ALA A 56 -2.87 -5.61 3.05
C ALA A 56 -1.85 -4.53 2.70
N LEU A 57 -1.53 -4.40 1.41
CA LEU A 57 -0.73 -3.30 0.87
C LEU A 57 -1.65 -2.20 0.32
N TYR A 58 -1.26 -0.95 0.49
CA TYR A 58 -2.01 0.19 -0.02
C TYR A 58 -1.13 1.42 -0.24
N ILE A 59 -1.69 2.43 -0.90
CA ILE A 59 -1.07 3.74 -1.11
C ILE A 59 -2.05 4.83 -0.66
N ASP A 60 -1.54 5.93 -0.11
CA ASP A 60 -2.40 7.04 0.34
C ASP A 60 -2.85 7.88 -0.85
N GLU A 61 -1.97 8.13 -1.82
CA GLU A 61 -2.25 8.94 -3.00
C GLU A 61 -2.91 8.14 -4.13
N TYR A 62 -3.79 7.19 -3.80
CA TYR A 62 -4.44 6.33 -4.79
C TYR A 62 -5.25 7.13 -5.82
N GLU A 63 -5.76 8.30 -5.44
CA GLU A 63 -6.52 9.20 -6.33
C GLU A 63 -5.67 9.70 -7.52
N LYS A 64 -4.34 9.72 -7.39
CA LYS A 64 -3.44 10.07 -8.49
C LYS A 64 -3.34 8.94 -9.53
N PHE A 65 -3.67 7.72 -9.13
CA PHE A 65 -3.77 6.57 -10.03
C PHE A 65 -5.13 6.61 -10.71
N ASN A 66 -5.22 7.42 -11.75
CA ASN A 66 -6.40 7.54 -12.58
C ASN A 66 -6.10 6.96 -13.96
N LYS A 67 -7.07 6.26 -14.54
CA LYS A 67 -7.07 5.92 -15.97
C LYS A 67 -7.84 6.99 -16.73
#